data_AF-A0A921ZZZ4-F1
#
_entry.id   AF-A0A921ZZZ4-F1
#
_cell.length_a   1.000
_cell.length_b   1.000
_cell.length_c   1.000
_cell.angle_alpha   90.00
_cell.angle_beta   90.00
_cell.angle_gamma   90.00
#
_symmetry.space_group_name_H-M   'P 1'
#
loop_
_entity.id
_entity.type
_entity.pdbx_description
1 polymer ?
#
loop_
_entity_poly.entity_id
_entity_poly.type
_entity_poly.pdbx_seq_one_letter_code
_entity_poly.pdbx_strand_id
1 'polypeptide(L)'
;MERLAALASKPQSARAFRERQTELGHMLPLASYLLKPVQRILKYHLLLQNVVKQCASRETEYALLKMTGIAQHIDDMKRRHEHAVRVQEIQSLLYGWSGPDLTTYGELCAEGTFRVFGAKAMRHVFLFDKMLLVTKNREDGILAYKSHIMVCIY
;
A
#
# COMPACT_ATOMS: atom_id res chain seq x y z
N MET A 1 -7.20 -5.97 9.59
CA MET A 1 -8.68 -6.12 9.59
C MET A 1 -9.12 -7.55 9.33
N GLU A 2 -8.40 -8.32 8.51
CA GLU A 2 -8.71 -9.73 8.20
C GLU A 2 -8.87 -10.63 9.43
N ARG A 3 -7.99 -10.51 10.43
CA ARG A 3 -8.10 -11.29 11.68
C ARG A 3 -9.40 -11.00 12.45
N LEU A 4 -9.85 -9.75 12.46
CA LEU A 4 -11.12 -9.37 13.08
C LEU A 4 -12.30 -9.90 12.25
N ALA A 5 -12.22 -9.84 10.92
CA ALA A 5 -13.22 -10.42 10.04
C ALA A 5 -13.34 -11.94 10.24
N ALA A 6 -12.21 -12.64 10.39
CA ALA A 6 -12.17 -14.07 10.66
C ALA A 6 -12.69 -14.46 12.06
N LEU A 7 -12.55 -13.58 13.05
CA LEU A 7 -13.17 -13.78 14.37
C LEU A 7 -14.66 -13.46 14.33
N ALA A 8 -15.05 -12.39 13.63
CA ALA A 8 -16.44 -11.98 13.48
C ALA A 8 -17.27 -12.91 12.60
N SER A 9 -16.65 -13.74 11.76
CA SER A 9 -17.35 -14.80 11.01
C SER A 9 -17.78 -15.97 11.89
N LYS A 10 -17.20 -16.12 13.10
CA LYS A 10 -17.61 -17.15 14.07
C LYS A 10 -18.85 -16.69 14.84
N PRO A 11 -19.95 -17.48 14.87
CA PRO A 11 -21.23 -17.03 15.43
C PRO A 11 -21.15 -16.71 16.93
N GLN A 12 -20.36 -17.48 17.70
CA GLN A 12 -20.15 -17.23 19.13
C GLN A 12 -19.43 -15.91 19.38
N SER A 13 -18.34 -15.64 18.66
CA SER A 13 -17.57 -14.39 18.79
C SER A 13 -18.37 -13.17 18.31
N ALA A 14 -19.10 -13.32 17.19
CA ALA A 14 -19.98 -12.27 16.67
C ALA A 14 -21.10 -11.91 17.67
N ARG A 15 -21.64 -12.91 18.37
CA ARG A 15 -22.62 -12.71 19.44
C ARG A 15 -22.00 -11.97 20.63
N ALA A 16 -20.86 -12.44 21.12
CA ALA A 16 -20.16 -11.80 22.25
C ALA A 16 -19.78 -10.33 21.96
N PHE A 17 -19.33 -10.03 20.73
CA PHE A 17 -19.05 -8.65 20.32
C PHE A 17 -20.33 -7.81 20.34
N ARG A 18 -21.44 -8.29 19.78
CA ARG A 18 -22.71 -7.55 19.78
C ARG A 18 -23.24 -7.30 21.19
N GLU A 19 -23.24 -8.31 22.05
CA GLU A 19 -23.68 -8.18 23.45
C GLU A 19 -22.87 -7.12 24.16
N ARG A 20 -21.53 -7.17 24.06
CA ARG A 20 -20.66 -6.19 24.70
C ARG A 20 -20.84 -4.77 24.13
N GLN A 21 -21.12 -4.65 22.84
CA GLN A 21 -21.40 -3.35 22.22
C GLN A 21 -22.71 -2.73 22.72
N THR A 22 -23.75 -3.55 22.86
CA THR A 22 -25.03 -3.11 23.44
C THR A 22 -24.86 -2.67 24.89
N GLU A 23 -24.16 -3.45 25.72
CA GLU A 23 -23.86 -3.08 27.12
C GLU A 23 -23.13 -1.73 27.25
N LEU A 24 -22.22 -1.44 26.33
CA LEU A 24 -21.45 -0.20 26.31
C LEU A 24 -22.17 0.95 25.59
N GLY A 25 -23.39 0.74 25.08
CA GLY A 25 -24.12 1.75 24.30
C GLY A 25 -23.42 2.13 22.98
N HIS A 26 -22.61 1.23 22.42
CA HIS A 26 -21.85 1.45 21.20
C HIS A 26 -22.70 1.19 19.95
N MET A 27 -22.97 2.26 19.19
CA MET A 27 -23.83 2.26 18.00
C MET A 27 -23.18 1.67 16.74
N LEU A 28 -21.85 1.59 16.68
CA LEU A 28 -21.12 1.15 15.48
C LEU A 28 -20.54 -0.26 15.67
N PRO A 29 -20.21 -1.02 14.60
CA PRO A 29 -19.46 -2.26 14.73
C PRO A 29 -18.05 -2.07 15.33
N LEU A 30 -17.51 -3.11 15.98
CA LEU A 30 -16.21 -3.05 16.66
C LEU A 30 -15.08 -2.64 15.72
N ALA A 31 -15.15 -3.12 14.46
CA ALA A 31 -14.29 -2.72 13.36
C ALA A 31 -14.16 -1.19 13.21
N SER A 32 -15.27 -0.45 13.31
CA SER A 32 -15.31 1.00 13.17
C SER A 32 -14.60 1.72 14.33
N TYR A 33 -14.70 1.19 15.54
CA TYR A 33 -14.00 1.74 16.71
C TYR A 33 -12.50 1.48 16.63
N LEU A 34 -12.10 0.31 16.14
CA LEU A 34 -10.68 -0.05 15.96
C LEU A 34 -9.98 0.77 14.88
N LEU A 35 -10.74 1.38 13.95
CA LEU A 35 -10.20 2.34 12.98
C LEU A 35 -9.95 3.73 13.58
N LYS A 36 -10.58 4.09 14.71
CA LYS A 36 -10.46 5.44 15.30
C LYS A 36 -9.01 5.86 15.60
N PRO A 37 -8.14 5.02 16.20
CA PRO A 37 -6.74 5.42 16.45
C PRO A 37 -5.97 5.71 15.16
N VAL A 38 -6.16 4.88 14.12
CA VAL A 38 -5.53 5.07 12.80
C VAL A 38 -6.06 6.35 12.13
N GLN A 39 -7.36 6.62 12.24
CA GLN A 39 -7.94 7.87 11.73
C GLN A 39 -7.49 9.10 12.52
N ARG A 40 -7.25 8.94 13.83
CA ARG A 40 -6.89 10.03 14.74
C ARG A 40 -5.44 10.45 14.55
N ILE A 41 -4.52 9.49 14.43
CA ILE A 41 -3.09 9.79 14.26
C ILE A 41 -2.82 10.61 12.99
N LEU A 42 -3.55 10.33 11.91
CA LEU A 42 -3.48 11.05 10.63
C LEU A 42 -4.11 12.46 10.66
N LYS A 43 -4.77 12.86 11.76
CA LYS A 43 -5.39 14.18 11.90
C LYS A 43 -4.61 15.12 12.80
N TYR A 44 -3.72 14.61 13.65
CA TYR A 44 -3.04 15.45 14.63
C TYR A 44 -2.15 16.52 13.99
N HIS A 45 -1.47 16.22 12.89
CA HIS A 45 -0.68 17.24 12.19
C HIS A 45 -1.59 18.38 11.67
N LEU A 46 -2.79 18.07 11.14
CA LEU A 46 -3.76 19.09 10.68
C LEU A 46 -4.29 19.94 11.83
N LEU A 47 -4.61 19.31 12.97
CA LEU A 47 -5.07 20.00 14.16
C LEU A 47 -3.96 20.92 14.72
N LEU A 48 -2.72 20.43 14.77
CA LEU A 48 -1.57 21.20 15.24
C LEU A 48 -1.22 22.35 14.29
N GLN A 49 -1.40 22.19 12.98
CA GLN A 49 -1.27 23.31 12.03
C GLN A 49 -2.22 24.45 12.39
N ASN A 50 -3.45 24.14 12.81
CA ASN A 50 -4.40 25.18 13.22
C ASN A 50 -4.01 25.82 14.56
N VAL A 51 -3.46 25.06 15.51
CA VAL A 51 -2.95 25.58 16.78
C VAL A 51 -1.77 26.52 16.55
N VAL A 52 -0.77 26.11 15.76
CA VAL A 52 0.43 26.92 15.45
C VAL A 52 0.04 28.24 14.77
N LYS A 53 -0.97 28.24 13.90
CA LYS A 53 -1.48 29.48 13.26
C LYS A 53 -2.02 30.51 14.25
N GLN A 54 -2.55 30.07 15.40
CA GLN A 54 -3.17 30.95 16.39
C GLN A 54 -2.24 31.25 17.58
N CYS A 55 -1.40 30.28 17.96
CA CYS A 55 -0.51 30.33 19.11
C CYS A 55 0.84 29.68 18.77
N ALA A 56 1.66 30.35 17.97
CA ALA A 56 2.99 29.84 17.63
C ALA A 56 3.92 29.90 18.85
N SER A 57 4.42 28.74 19.25
CA SER A 57 5.47 28.57 20.25
C SER A 57 6.42 27.46 19.82
N ARG A 58 7.64 27.44 20.38
CA ARG A 58 8.63 26.39 20.12
C ARG A 58 8.08 24.98 20.36
N GLU A 59 7.26 24.81 21.39
CA GLU A 59 6.64 23.54 21.75
C GLU A 59 5.60 23.12 20.71
N THR A 60 4.75 24.05 20.26
CA THR A 60 3.71 23.76 19.25
C THR A 60 4.30 23.44 17.87
N GLU A 61 5.36 24.13 17.47
CA GLU A 61 6.10 23.87 16.23
C GLU A 61 6.80 22.51 16.29
N TYR A 62 7.44 22.18 17.42
CA TYR A 62 8.06 20.88 17.63
C TYR A 62 7.04 19.74 17.58
N ALA A 63 5.88 19.91 18.24
CA ALA A 63 4.80 18.94 18.18
C ALA A 63 4.28 18.75 16.75
N LEU A 64 4.10 19.84 16.00
CA LEU A 64 3.69 19.78 14.60
C LEU A 64 4.71 19.03 13.74
N LEU A 65 6.00 19.31 13.89
CA LEU A 65 7.07 18.61 13.19
C LEU A 65 7.02 17.10 13.44
N LYS A 66 6.91 16.69 14.71
CA LYS A 66 6.84 15.28 15.08
C LYS A 66 5.61 14.59 14.51
N MET A 67 4.44 15.20 14.63
CA MET A 67 3.20 14.62 14.10
C MET A 67 3.18 14.57 12.57
N THR A 68 3.81 15.53 11.90
CA THR A 68 3.99 15.50 10.44
C THR A 68 4.90 14.34 10.03
N GLY A 69 6.01 14.14 10.74
CA GLY A 69 6.92 13.00 10.48
C GLY A 69 6.25 11.64 10.68
N ILE A 70 5.39 11.49 11.69
CA ILE A 70 4.59 10.28 11.89
C ILE A 70 3.62 10.05 10.73
N ALA A 71 2.92 11.10 10.28
CA ALA A 71 1.99 10.98 9.15
C ALA A 71 2.70 10.56 7.87
N GLN A 72 3.83 11.20 7.55
CA GLN A 72 4.68 10.84 6.41
C GLN A 72 5.16 9.39 6.48
N HIS A 73 5.61 8.94 7.65
CA HIS A 73 6.05 7.56 7.84
C HIS A 73 4.92 6.55 7.60
N ILE A 74 3.70 6.85 8.05
CA ILE A 74 2.53 6.01 7.81
C ILE A 74 2.19 5.97 6.32
N ASP A 75 2.21 7.11 5.63
CA ASP A 75 1.97 7.19 4.20
C ASP A 75 3.00 6.38 3.40
N ASP A 76 4.28 6.47 3.77
CA ASP A 76 5.34 5.69 3.12
C ASP A 76 5.23 4.19 3.40
N MET A 77 4.78 3.80 4.59
CA MET A 77 4.51 2.40 4.90
C MET A 77 3.32 1.85 4.10
N LYS A 78 2.26 2.63 3.97
CA LYS A 78 1.10 2.28 3.15
C LYS A 78 1.49 2.14 1.68
N ARG A 79 2.23 3.10 1.14
CA ARG A 79 2.73 3.08 -0.25
C ARG A 79 3.58 1.84 -0.53
N ARG A 80 4.52 1.52 0.37
CA ARG A 80 5.34 0.30 0.25
C ARG A 80 4.51 -0.97 0.27
N HIS A 81 3.46 -1.03 1.09
CA HIS A 81 2.55 -2.16 1.11
C HIS A 81 1.76 -2.29 -0.20
N GLU A 82 1.21 -1.20 -0.72
CA GLU A 82 0.50 -1.17 -2.01
C GLU A 82 1.42 -1.60 -3.17
N HIS A 83 2.67 -1.12 -3.19
CA HIS A 83 3.67 -1.54 -4.17
C HIS A 83 3.98 -3.04 -4.05
N ALA A 84 4.13 -3.57 -2.83
CA ALA A 84 4.38 -5.00 -2.62
C ALA A 84 3.21 -5.87 -3.14
N VAL A 85 1.97 -5.46 -2.88
CA VAL A 85 0.77 -6.13 -3.42
C VAL A 85 0.78 -6.09 -4.95
N ARG A 86 1.09 -4.93 -5.55
CA ARG A 86 1.19 -4.78 -7.00
C ARG A 86 2.25 -5.72 -7.61
N VAL A 87 3.39 -5.88 -6.97
CA VAL A 87 4.44 -6.81 -7.42
C VAL A 87 3.95 -8.27 -7.39
N GLN A 88 3.20 -8.66 -6.35
CA GLN A 88 2.61 -10.00 -6.26
C GLN A 88 1.59 -10.25 -7.38
N GLU A 89 0.74 -9.27 -7.69
CA GLU A 89 -0.18 -9.34 -8.82
C GLU A 89 0.56 -9.55 -10.14
N ILE A 90 1.59 -8.73 -10.41
CA ILE A 90 2.41 -8.85 -11.62
C ILE A 90 3.04 -10.25 -11.70
N GLN A 91 3.64 -10.73 -10.61
CA GLN A 91 4.23 -12.06 -10.51
C GLN A 91 3.21 -13.16 -10.84
N SER A 92 1.98 -13.05 -10.34
CA SER A 92 0.92 -14.04 -10.59
C SER A 92 0.44 -14.07 -12.05
N LEU A 93 0.51 -12.93 -12.75
CA LEU A 93 0.10 -12.79 -14.15
C LEU A 93 1.25 -13.05 -15.13
N LEU A 94 2.48 -13.16 -14.65
CA LEU A 94 3.70 -13.26 -15.46
C LEU A 94 3.94 -14.69 -15.95
N TYR A 95 3.73 -14.91 -17.24
CA TYR A 95 3.96 -16.18 -17.91
C TYR A 95 5.32 -16.22 -18.63
N GLY A 96 6.04 -17.34 -18.47
CA GLY A 96 7.32 -17.61 -19.16
C GLY A 96 8.53 -16.93 -18.52
N TRP A 97 8.39 -16.40 -17.31
CA TRP A 97 9.51 -15.95 -16.48
C TRP A 97 10.12 -17.13 -15.74
N SER A 98 11.43 -17.31 -15.86
CA SER A 98 12.19 -18.38 -15.20
C SER A 98 13.23 -17.84 -14.20
N GLY A 99 13.19 -16.54 -13.91
CA GLY A 99 14.09 -15.92 -12.93
C GLY A 99 13.55 -16.02 -11.50
N PRO A 100 14.33 -15.50 -10.53
CA PRO A 100 13.89 -15.27 -9.16
C PRO A 100 12.55 -14.53 -9.03
N ASP A 101 11.98 -14.58 -7.82
CA ASP A 101 10.79 -13.82 -7.47
C ASP A 101 11.02 -12.31 -7.70
N LEU A 102 10.02 -11.62 -8.25
CA LEU A 102 10.12 -10.21 -8.60
C LEU A 102 10.48 -9.31 -7.40
N THR A 103 10.11 -9.72 -6.18
CA THR A 103 10.45 -8.98 -4.94
C THR A 103 11.96 -8.93 -4.67
N THR A 104 12.76 -9.83 -5.26
CA THR A 104 14.22 -9.84 -5.12
C THR A 104 14.91 -8.70 -5.88
N TYR A 105 14.22 -8.09 -6.84
CA TYR A 105 14.75 -7.01 -7.69
C TYR A 105 14.50 -5.60 -7.13
N GLY A 106 13.92 -5.50 -5.93
CA GLY A 106 13.67 -4.22 -5.24
C GLY A 106 12.23 -3.73 -5.38
N GLU A 107 12.01 -2.46 -5.05
CA GLU A 107 10.70 -1.81 -5.17
C GLU A 107 10.34 -1.58 -6.64
N LEU A 108 9.04 -1.67 -6.95
CA LEU A 108 8.50 -1.23 -8.24
C LEU A 108 8.46 0.29 -8.25
N CYS A 109 9.35 0.91 -9.04
CA CYS A 109 9.46 2.36 -9.15
C CYS A 109 8.44 2.95 -10.13
N ALA A 110 8.20 2.24 -11.25
CA ALA A 110 7.29 2.70 -12.30
C ALA A 110 6.78 1.53 -13.16
N GLU A 111 5.61 1.71 -13.78
CA GLU A 111 5.08 0.81 -14.81
C GLU A 111 4.48 1.62 -15.96
N GLY A 112 4.51 1.08 -17.19
CA GLY A 112 4.04 1.80 -18.36
C GLY A 112 3.96 0.96 -19.62
N THR A 113 3.29 1.49 -20.66
CA THR A 113 3.12 0.80 -21.94
C THR A 113 3.81 1.58 -23.06
N PHE A 114 4.74 0.93 -23.77
CA PHE A 114 5.60 1.56 -24.77
C PHE A 114 5.50 0.86 -26.12
N ARG A 115 5.62 1.64 -27.20
CA ARG A 115 5.83 1.11 -28.54
C ARG A 115 7.32 0.91 -28.75
N VAL A 116 7.76 -0.34 -28.80
CA VAL A 116 9.16 -0.66 -29.10
C VAL A 116 9.36 -0.64 -30.61
N PHE A 117 10.40 0.04 -31.09
CA PHE A 117 10.75 0.10 -32.51
C PHE A 117 10.94 -1.32 -33.07
N GLY A 118 10.31 -1.63 -34.21
CA GLY A 118 10.32 -2.98 -34.81
C GLY A 118 9.34 -4.00 -34.20
N ALA A 119 8.64 -3.68 -33.10
CA ALA A 119 7.61 -4.56 -32.54
C ALA A 119 6.22 -4.27 -33.12
N LYS A 120 5.51 -5.32 -33.56
CA LYS A 120 4.12 -5.22 -34.07
C LYS A 120 3.07 -4.86 -33.01
N ALA A 121 3.40 -5.00 -31.73
CA ALA A 121 2.47 -4.77 -30.62
C ALA A 121 3.15 -3.96 -29.51
N MET A 122 2.36 -3.25 -28.71
CA MET A 122 2.83 -2.56 -27.51
C MET A 122 3.50 -3.54 -26.52
N ARG A 123 4.41 -3.00 -25.71
CA ARG A 123 5.05 -3.72 -24.60
C ARG A 123 4.69 -3.04 -23.32
N HIS A 124 4.40 -3.84 -22.30
CA HIS A 124 4.21 -3.34 -20.95
C HIS A 124 5.52 -3.53 -20.19
N VAL A 125 5.97 -2.50 -19.51
CA VAL A 125 7.29 -2.40 -18.92
C VAL A 125 7.15 -2.06 -17.44
N PHE A 126 7.90 -2.77 -16.60
CA PHE A 126 7.93 -2.58 -15.15
C PHE A 126 9.38 -2.27 -14.74
N LEU A 127 9.59 -1.13 -14.09
CA LEU A 127 10.88 -0.70 -13.59
C LEU A 127 10.97 -1.01 -12.10
N PHE A 128 11.88 -1.91 -11.76
CA PHE A 128 12.33 -2.21 -10.40
C PHE A 128 13.69 -1.58 -10.14
N ASP A 129 14.08 -1.42 -8.87
CA ASP A 129 15.38 -0.85 -8.48
C ASP A 129 16.57 -1.49 -9.22
N LYS A 130 16.52 -2.82 -9.42
CA LYS A 130 17.62 -3.61 -10.00
C LYS A 130 17.29 -4.18 -11.38
N MET A 131 16.09 -3.96 -11.92
CA MET A 131 15.66 -4.61 -13.15
C MET A 131 14.57 -3.84 -13.89
N LEU A 132 14.70 -3.73 -15.20
CA LEU A 132 13.61 -3.35 -16.10
C LEU A 132 13.03 -4.61 -16.75
N LEU A 133 11.79 -4.96 -16.42
CA LEU A 133 11.07 -6.11 -16.99
C LEU A 133 10.20 -5.67 -18.17
N VAL A 134 10.32 -6.38 -19.30
CA VAL A 134 9.53 -6.13 -20.50
C VAL A 134 8.62 -7.32 -20.78
N THR A 135 7.33 -7.04 -20.93
CA THR A 135 6.28 -8.03 -21.17
C THR A 135 5.42 -7.64 -22.38
N LYS A 136 4.66 -8.61 -22.88
CA LYS A 136 3.59 -8.40 -23.87
C LYS A 136 2.27 -8.82 -23.24
N ASN A 137 1.29 -7.91 -23.23
CA ASN A 137 -0.06 -8.24 -22.80
C ASN A 137 -0.70 -9.24 -23.79
N ARG A 138 -1.28 -10.31 -23.25
CA ARG A 138 -2.07 -11.30 -24.01
C ARG A 138 -3.56 -11.07 -23.76
N GLU A 139 -4.39 -11.85 -24.44
CA GLU A 139 -5.80 -11.98 -24.08
C GLU A 139 -5.90 -12.46 -22.62
N ASP A 140 -6.94 -12.04 -21.91
CA ASP A 140 -7.20 -12.30 -20.48
C ASP A 140 -6.27 -11.61 -19.46
N GLY A 141 -5.45 -10.64 -19.87
CA GLY A 141 -4.60 -9.85 -18.96
C GLY A 141 -3.31 -10.53 -18.52
N ILE A 142 -3.00 -11.70 -19.11
CA ILE A 142 -1.74 -12.42 -18.86
C ILE A 142 -0.55 -11.64 -19.43
N LEU A 143 0.49 -11.47 -18.63
CA LEU A 143 1.73 -10.81 -19.00
C LEU A 143 2.73 -11.83 -19.52
N ALA A 144 2.96 -11.88 -20.83
CA ALA A 144 3.97 -12.77 -21.38
C ALA A 144 5.35 -12.12 -21.31
N TYR A 145 6.29 -12.76 -20.62
CA TYR A 145 7.69 -12.35 -20.58
C TYR A 145 8.28 -12.19 -22.00
N LYS A 146 9.11 -11.15 -22.18
CA LYS A 146 9.83 -10.89 -23.44
C LYS A 146 11.32 -10.69 -23.25
N SER A 147 11.70 -9.82 -22.32
CA SER A 147 13.10 -9.55 -22.00
C SER A 147 13.19 -8.85 -20.66
N HIS A 148 14.38 -8.77 -20.10
CA HIS A 148 14.69 -7.93 -18.96
C HIS A 148 16.07 -7.29 -19.13
N ILE A 149 16.30 -6.17 -18.45
CA ILE A 149 17.59 -5.50 -18.39
C ILE A 149 17.93 -5.32 -16.91
N MET A 150 19.07 -5.84 -16.47
CA MET A 150 19.54 -5.60 -15.11
C MET A 150 20.05 -4.17 -15.00
N VAL A 151 19.56 -3.44 -13.99
CA VAL A 151 19.98 -2.07 -13.71
C VAL A 151 21.13 -2.18 -12.70
N CYS A 152 22.36 -2.00 -13.18
CA CYS A 152 23.52 -1.81 -12.32
C CYS A 152 23.66 -0.31 -12.05
N ILE A 153 23.42 0.12 -10.82
CA ILE A 153 23.83 1.45 -10.37
C ILE A 153 25.31 1.31 -9.99
N TYR A 154 26.19 1.86 -10.83
CA TYR A 154 27.64 1.96 -10.56
C TYR A 154 27.94 3.04 -9.53
#